data_AF-A0A257KYJ1-F1
#
_entry.id   AF-A0A257KYJ1-F1
#
_cell.length_a   1.000
_cell.length_b   1.000
_cell.length_c   1.000
_cell.angle_alpha   90.00
_cell.angle_beta   90.00
_cell.angle_gamma   90.00
#
_symmetry.space_group_name_H-M   'P 1'
#
loop_
_entity.id
_entity.type
_entity.pdbx_description
1 polymer ?
#
loop_
_entity_poly.entity_id
_entity_poly.type
_entity_poly.pdbx_seq_one_letter_code
_entity_poly.pdbx_strand_id
1 'polypeptide(L)'
;MFASDMDRSTAMSPKFQVFLAILIGFCLLTSLIPEVYIFLLLFSLGMAYPLIYANTLLLYVLAALPALLRYWRNPGDRRKIVIAALLVPLVGIVLPQAVRLIATYNMQGLHVGDVERVLPSPPQQIELFGEPSFATSGNTPVDRAPCDELCQSLLLSRKVDLVRVTRELAIGTARPQRLDYVLEQHGSCPSTFVDGQPILQQSKDAISTGTCFVAKQAGDDPLPLRIARRSQKFDEPRNLARDLMTVFTGVKRVTVMEVSTAASSGWSLATRNTEVTFSYWATPLFVMLAPCHGFCAGAPVFGRVDHTLNAFDPVAYAFKVIGLRQATLPASLGPVERVNAVLDRGNAALTDNQNDLVREWAMHAMRAPCQFRRNGCPPLDAADRATLIRLLKDRRVQDYRFIANVLDRNHDVAADNLDMLLDEMTARGANSTYTVSIGAIVARLDIDLLHLRRDRFLPLIRENDWKRSRSLAMSAGRLGVDTTDLIAERLKKPSSAKSAGEAACMADEAIGRALVPALLDYLRSRPVSNDFPQDASQIVVVALARYGHYEEAKEIYLARFPRMRTSLPSEKPAGGREGLDACL
;
A
#
# COMPACT_ATOMS: atom_id res chain seq x y z
N MET A 1 -17.25 14.45 65.40
CA MET A 1 -16.70 15.76 64.99
C MET A 1 -15.48 15.60 64.06
N PHE A 2 -15.48 14.64 63.12
CA PHE A 2 -14.37 14.39 62.17
C PHE A 2 -14.87 13.93 60.78
N ALA A 3 -16.05 14.40 60.36
CA ALA A 3 -16.66 13.99 59.09
C ALA A 3 -16.81 15.14 58.08
N SER A 4 -16.25 16.33 58.32
CA SER A 4 -16.40 17.49 57.41
C SER A 4 -15.13 17.95 56.70
N ASP A 5 -13.98 17.31 56.91
CA ASP A 5 -12.70 17.78 56.34
C ASP A 5 -12.13 16.90 55.20
N MET A 6 -12.87 15.88 54.76
CA MET A 6 -12.37 14.91 53.78
C MET A 6 -12.76 15.18 52.32
N ASP A 7 -13.22 16.39 51.98
CA ASP A 7 -13.84 16.64 50.67
C ASP A 7 -13.22 17.78 49.82
N ARG A 8 -12.09 18.36 50.23
CA ARG A 8 -11.48 19.49 49.50
C ARG A 8 -10.08 19.29 48.93
N SER A 9 -9.36 18.21 49.25
CA SER A 9 -7.96 18.05 48.79
C SER A 9 -7.75 17.08 47.61
N THR A 10 -8.82 16.52 47.03
CA THR A 10 -8.74 15.48 45.99
C THR A 10 -8.96 15.99 44.56
N ALA A 11 -9.23 17.28 44.36
CA ALA A 11 -9.34 17.85 43.04
C ALA A 11 -7.95 17.93 42.40
N MET A 12 -7.69 17.12 41.36
CA MET A 12 -6.61 17.40 40.41
C MET A 12 -6.65 18.89 40.09
N SER A 13 -5.50 19.54 40.09
CA SER A 13 -5.48 20.99 39.86
C SER A 13 -6.27 21.28 38.57
N PRO A 14 -7.16 22.29 38.57
CA PRO A 14 -8.00 22.57 37.40
C PRO A 14 -7.15 22.75 36.13
N LYS A 15 -5.90 23.22 36.28
CA LYS A 15 -4.90 23.31 35.20
C LYS A 15 -4.52 21.95 34.61
N PHE A 16 -4.31 20.92 35.44
CA PHE A 16 -3.96 19.58 34.96
C PHE A 16 -5.14 18.89 34.28
N GLN A 17 -6.37 19.06 34.79
CA GLN A 17 -7.58 18.54 34.16
C GLN A 17 -7.82 19.16 32.78
N VAL A 18 -7.67 20.49 32.69
CA VAL A 18 -7.76 21.21 31.41
C VAL A 18 -6.67 20.75 30.44
N PHE A 19 -5.42 20.60 30.91
CA PHE A 19 -4.33 20.10 30.08
C PHE A 19 -4.60 18.68 29.55
N LEU A 20 -5.04 17.76 30.41
CA LEU A 20 -5.36 16.40 30.02
C LEU A 20 -6.53 16.34 29.03
N ALA A 21 -7.57 17.15 29.24
CA ALA A 21 -8.70 17.24 28.33
C ALA A 21 -8.29 17.79 26.95
N ILE A 22 -7.42 18.80 26.92
CA ILE A 22 -6.84 19.33 25.67
C ILE A 22 -6.00 18.27 24.98
N LEU A 23 -5.15 17.54 25.72
CA LEU A 23 -4.32 16.48 25.17
C LEU A 23 -5.15 15.33 24.59
N ILE A 24 -6.19 14.88 25.32
CA ILE A 24 -7.15 13.86 24.85
C ILE A 24 -7.87 14.33 23.59
N GLY A 25 -8.42 15.54 23.62
CA GLY A 25 -9.13 16.13 22.49
C GLY A 25 -8.23 16.24 21.27
N PHE A 26 -6.99 16.71 21.45
CA PHE A 26 -5.99 16.80 20.39
C PHE A 26 -5.65 15.43 19.78
N CYS A 27 -5.48 14.41 20.61
CA CYS A 27 -5.11 13.08 20.13
C CYS A 27 -6.25 12.37 19.42
N LEU A 28 -7.48 12.52 19.93
CA LEU A 28 -8.68 12.04 19.25
C LEU A 28 -8.83 12.75 17.91
N LEU A 29 -8.66 14.08 17.88
CA LEU A 29 -8.75 14.89 16.66
C LEU A 29 -7.71 14.43 15.61
N THR A 30 -6.45 14.26 16.02
CA THR A 30 -5.38 13.82 15.10
C THR A 30 -5.50 12.35 14.69
N SER A 31 -6.07 11.48 15.53
CA SER A 31 -6.32 10.07 15.17
C SER A 31 -7.52 9.91 14.22
N LEU A 32 -8.52 10.77 14.37
CA LEU A 32 -9.72 10.78 13.53
C LEU A 32 -9.47 11.47 12.18
N ILE A 33 -8.57 12.46 12.16
CA ILE A 33 -8.28 13.31 10.99
C ILE A 33 -6.75 13.43 10.81
N PRO A 34 -6.12 12.46 10.12
CA PRO A 34 -4.67 12.46 9.88
C PRO A 34 -4.15 13.72 9.18
N GLU A 35 -5.01 14.44 8.45
CA GLU A 35 -4.65 15.66 7.73
C GLU A 35 -4.40 16.87 8.66
N VAL A 36 -4.99 16.89 9.86
CA VAL A 36 -4.77 17.94 10.89
C VAL A 36 -3.29 18.02 11.28
N TYR A 37 -2.61 16.89 11.24
CA TYR A 37 -1.20 16.76 11.54
C TYR A 37 -0.31 17.43 10.49
N ILE A 38 -0.62 17.23 9.21
CA ILE A 38 0.13 17.85 8.10
C ILE A 38 -0.04 19.37 8.17
N PHE A 39 -1.26 19.81 8.45
CA PHE A 39 -1.58 21.23 8.62
C PHE A 39 -0.84 21.85 9.81
N LEU A 40 -0.83 21.18 10.97
CA LEU A 40 -0.07 21.62 12.15
C LEU A 40 1.44 21.67 11.88
N LEU A 41 2.00 20.69 11.17
CA LEU A 41 3.41 20.67 10.78
C LEU A 41 3.78 21.86 9.88
N LEU A 42 2.94 22.16 8.89
CA LEU A 42 3.11 23.28 7.98
C LEU A 42 2.98 24.62 8.71
N PHE A 43 1.94 24.80 9.52
CA PHE A 43 1.63 26.06 10.18
C PHE A 43 2.58 26.39 11.35
N SER A 44 3.10 25.36 12.01
CA SER A 44 4.08 25.51 13.10
C SER A 44 5.54 25.54 12.62
N LEU A 45 5.79 25.53 11.30
CA LEU A 45 7.15 25.44 10.72
C LEU A 45 7.95 24.25 11.30
N GLY A 46 7.29 23.11 11.50
CA GLY A 46 7.92 21.92 12.08
C GLY A 46 7.98 21.90 13.61
N MET A 47 7.55 22.95 14.32
CA MET A 47 7.50 22.93 15.80
C MET A 47 6.37 22.05 16.36
N ALA A 48 5.44 21.60 15.53
CA ALA A 48 4.48 20.55 15.85
C ALA A 48 5.04 19.13 15.64
N TYR A 49 6.29 19.00 15.19
CA TYR A 49 6.95 17.69 15.10
C TYR A 49 7.00 16.94 16.44
N PRO A 50 7.14 17.59 17.61
CA PRO A 50 6.94 16.95 18.92
C PRO A 50 5.49 16.49 19.18
N LEU A 51 4.49 17.18 18.62
CA LEU A 51 3.06 16.83 18.76
C LEU A 51 2.67 15.58 17.97
N ILE A 52 3.52 15.15 17.04
CA ILE A 52 3.43 13.83 16.40
C ILE A 52 3.43 12.73 17.45
N TYR A 53 4.27 12.92 18.46
CA TYR A 53 4.42 12.00 19.57
C TYR A 53 3.32 12.20 20.61
N ALA A 54 2.41 13.18 20.45
CA ALA A 54 1.35 13.45 21.42
C ALA A 54 0.35 12.30 21.54
N ASN A 55 0.02 11.59 20.45
CA ASN A 55 -0.83 10.39 20.51
C ASN A 55 -0.18 9.29 21.35
N THR A 56 1.12 9.09 21.13
CA THR A 56 1.91 8.14 21.92
C THR A 56 2.02 8.62 23.37
N LEU A 57 2.32 9.91 23.60
CA LEU A 57 2.41 10.55 24.91
C LEU A 57 1.07 10.48 25.67
N LEU A 58 -0.05 10.66 24.98
CA LEU A 58 -1.37 10.54 25.58
C LEU A 58 -1.67 9.09 25.95
N LEU A 59 -1.36 8.13 25.09
CA LEU A 59 -1.43 6.72 25.46
C LEU A 59 -0.60 6.45 26.73
N TYR A 60 0.59 7.05 26.84
CA TYR A 60 1.39 6.98 28.06
C TYR A 60 0.68 7.62 29.27
N VAL A 61 0.14 8.83 29.10
CA VAL A 61 -0.52 9.58 30.17
C VAL A 61 -1.82 8.93 30.61
N LEU A 62 -2.65 8.42 29.68
CA LEU A 62 -3.91 7.73 29.95
C LEU A 62 -3.68 6.40 30.64
N ALA A 63 -2.70 5.63 30.19
CA ALA A 63 -2.34 4.40 30.87
C ALA A 63 -1.69 4.69 32.24
N ALA A 64 -1.01 5.83 32.41
CA ALA A 64 -0.43 6.26 33.68
C ALA A 64 -1.46 6.94 34.58
N LEU A 65 -2.62 7.32 34.04
CA LEU A 65 -3.65 8.09 34.73
C LEU A 65 -4.16 7.39 36.00
N PRO A 66 -4.39 6.06 36.03
CA PRO A 66 -4.74 5.36 37.25
C PRO A 66 -3.60 5.40 38.30
N ALA A 67 -2.34 5.40 37.85
CA ALA A 67 -1.15 5.55 38.70
C ALA A 67 -1.10 6.94 39.34
N LEU A 68 -1.28 7.96 38.50
CA LEU A 68 -1.24 9.37 38.85
C LEU A 68 -2.41 9.72 39.78
N LEU A 69 -3.63 9.31 39.46
CA LEU A 69 -4.81 9.53 40.32
C LEU A 69 -4.65 8.84 41.69
N ARG A 70 -4.00 7.68 41.76
CA ARG A 70 -3.69 7.01 43.04
C ARG A 70 -2.52 7.64 43.79
N TYR A 71 -1.46 8.07 43.10
CA TYR A 71 -0.35 8.82 43.69
C TYR A 71 -0.86 10.04 44.45
N TRP A 72 -1.76 10.79 43.80
CA TRP A 72 -2.33 12.00 44.33
C TRP A 72 -3.31 11.73 45.49
N ARG A 73 -4.00 10.58 45.51
CA ARG A 73 -4.91 10.20 46.59
C ARG A 73 -4.22 9.61 47.83
N ASN A 74 -3.10 8.90 47.67
CA ASN A 74 -2.39 8.25 48.77
C ASN A 74 -0.87 8.16 48.46
N PRO A 75 -0.10 9.21 48.73
CA PRO A 75 1.34 9.26 48.39
C PRO A 75 2.18 8.25 49.18
N GLY A 76 1.66 7.69 50.28
CA GLY A 76 2.30 6.64 51.06
C GLY A 76 2.31 5.26 50.38
N ASP A 77 1.40 5.00 49.44
CA ASP A 77 1.27 3.67 48.80
C ASP A 77 2.11 3.57 47.52
N ARG A 78 3.41 3.82 47.67
CA ARG A 78 4.43 3.86 46.58
C ARG A 78 4.36 2.63 45.67
N ARG A 79 3.94 1.47 46.18
CA ARG A 79 3.84 0.22 45.43
C ARG A 79 2.85 0.29 44.26
N LYS A 80 1.67 0.91 44.44
CA LYS A 80 0.63 0.95 43.39
C LYS A 80 0.95 1.93 42.26
N ILE A 81 1.66 3.01 42.58
CA ILE A 81 2.15 4.01 41.63
C ILE A 81 3.19 3.37 40.70
N VAL A 82 4.14 2.63 41.29
CA VAL A 82 5.14 1.87 40.55
C VAL A 82 4.46 0.85 39.63
N ILE A 83 3.46 0.11 40.11
CA ILE A 83 2.71 -0.87 39.29
C ILE A 83 2.04 -0.21 38.08
N ALA A 84 1.36 0.91 38.27
CA ALA A 84 0.62 1.54 37.19
C ALA A 84 1.55 2.34 36.23
N ALA A 85 2.68 2.87 36.71
CA ALA A 85 3.75 3.40 35.86
C ALA A 85 4.43 2.30 35.01
N LEU A 86 4.51 1.07 35.52
CA LEU A 86 5.02 -0.09 34.77
C LEU A 86 4.01 -0.64 33.75
N LEU A 87 2.70 -0.56 34.04
CA LEU A 87 1.63 -1.04 33.15
C LEU A 87 1.57 -0.28 31.83
N VAL A 88 1.97 0.98 31.82
CA VAL A 88 1.97 1.81 30.62
C VAL A 88 2.94 1.34 29.54
N PRO A 89 4.27 1.26 29.79
CA PRO A 89 5.19 0.70 28.82
C PRO A 89 4.83 -0.77 28.55
N LEU A 90 4.27 -1.49 29.52
CA LEU A 90 3.81 -2.86 29.31
C LEU A 90 2.71 -2.95 28.22
N VAL A 91 1.69 -2.10 28.25
CA VAL A 91 0.60 -2.15 27.27
C VAL A 91 0.94 -1.42 25.97
N GLY A 92 1.65 -0.29 26.04
CA GLY A 92 2.00 0.51 24.86
C GLY A 92 3.13 -0.10 24.03
N ILE A 93 4.18 -0.61 24.69
CA ILE A 93 5.43 -1.08 24.08
C ILE A 93 5.51 -2.60 24.12
N VAL A 94 5.41 -3.19 25.31
CA VAL A 94 5.69 -4.61 25.50
C VAL A 94 4.63 -5.46 24.83
N LEU A 95 3.33 -5.13 24.97
CA LEU A 95 2.25 -5.94 24.42
C LEU A 95 2.27 -5.99 22.89
N PRO A 96 2.41 -4.89 22.12
CA PRO A 96 2.46 -4.95 20.65
C PRO A 96 3.73 -5.61 20.13
N GLN A 97 4.88 -5.39 20.79
CA GLN A 97 6.11 -6.10 20.45
C GLN A 97 6.00 -7.58 20.81
N ALA A 98 5.34 -7.94 21.92
CA ALA A 98 5.04 -9.31 22.28
C ALA A 98 4.05 -9.94 21.30
N VAL A 99 3.01 -9.23 20.85
CA VAL A 99 2.10 -9.68 19.79
C VAL A 99 2.88 -9.95 18.51
N ARG A 100 3.77 -9.04 18.09
CA ARG A 100 4.63 -9.25 16.92
C ARG A 100 5.55 -10.45 17.10
N LEU A 101 6.26 -10.54 18.23
CA LEU A 101 7.18 -11.64 18.54
C LEU A 101 6.45 -12.98 18.60
N ILE A 102 5.30 -13.04 19.26
CA ILE A 102 4.45 -14.24 19.34
C ILE A 102 3.87 -14.58 17.97
N ALA A 103 3.44 -13.60 17.18
CA ALA A 103 2.98 -13.81 15.81
C ALA A 103 4.10 -14.44 14.98
N THR A 104 5.28 -13.82 14.98
CA THR A 104 6.45 -14.32 14.29
C THR A 104 6.84 -15.71 14.78
N TYR A 105 6.83 -15.96 16.10
CA TYR A 105 7.15 -17.26 16.68
C TYR A 105 6.13 -18.34 16.31
N ASN A 106 4.83 -18.03 16.35
CA ASN A 106 3.78 -18.95 15.94
C ASN A 106 3.87 -19.26 14.43
N MET A 107 4.18 -18.26 13.62
CA MET A 107 4.39 -18.45 12.19
C MET A 107 5.71 -19.18 11.90
N GLN A 108 6.75 -19.02 12.72
CA GLN A 108 7.96 -19.87 12.71
C GLN A 108 7.61 -21.36 12.85
N GLY A 109 6.54 -21.68 13.59
CA GLY A 109 5.97 -23.03 13.65
C GLY A 109 5.62 -23.63 12.27
N LEU A 110 5.22 -22.80 11.30
CA LEU A 110 4.93 -23.23 9.93
C LEU A 110 6.20 -23.57 9.12
N HIS A 111 7.36 -23.14 9.60
CA HIS A 111 8.67 -23.44 9.00
C HIS A 111 9.37 -24.65 9.63
N VAL A 112 8.77 -25.32 10.63
CA VAL A 112 9.40 -26.48 11.30
C VAL A 112 9.67 -27.63 10.33
N GLY A 113 8.94 -27.69 9.22
CA GLY A 113 9.18 -28.64 8.13
C GLY A 113 10.14 -28.16 7.04
N ASP A 114 10.68 -26.94 7.15
CA ASP A 114 11.63 -26.42 6.17
C ASP A 114 12.98 -27.13 6.33
N VAL A 115 13.52 -27.59 5.22
CA VAL A 115 14.78 -28.33 5.15
C VAL A 115 15.61 -27.63 4.09
N GLU A 116 16.84 -27.23 4.38
CA GLU A 116 17.73 -26.63 3.39
C GLU A 116 18.86 -27.60 3.08
N ARG A 117 18.75 -28.30 1.94
CA ARG A 117 19.87 -29.05 1.35
C ARG A 117 20.08 -28.58 -0.07
N VAL A 118 21.28 -28.09 -0.33
CA VAL A 118 21.72 -27.78 -1.69
C VAL A 118 22.08 -29.09 -2.37
N LEU A 119 21.60 -29.29 -3.59
CA LEU A 119 21.95 -30.47 -4.36
C LEU A 119 23.44 -30.44 -4.72
N PRO A 120 24.13 -31.58 -4.70
CA PRO A 120 25.56 -31.65 -4.98
C PRO A 120 25.89 -31.26 -6.43
N SER A 121 24.94 -31.41 -7.35
CA SER A 121 25.08 -31.01 -8.75
C SER A 121 23.73 -30.56 -9.35
N PRO A 122 23.75 -29.63 -10.32
CA PRO A 122 22.54 -29.24 -11.04
C PRO A 122 22.06 -30.39 -11.93
N PRO A 123 20.81 -30.86 -11.78
CA PRO A 123 20.27 -31.88 -12.67
C PRO A 123 19.95 -31.31 -14.04
N GLN A 124 20.19 -32.10 -15.08
CA GLN A 124 19.86 -31.74 -16.46
C GLN A 124 18.35 -31.84 -16.77
N GLN A 125 17.60 -32.56 -15.95
CA GLN A 125 16.18 -32.83 -16.17
C GLN A 125 15.38 -32.52 -14.90
N ILE A 126 14.35 -31.69 -15.02
CA ILE A 126 13.56 -31.20 -13.88
C ILE A 126 12.08 -31.31 -14.18
N GLU A 127 11.29 -31.82 -13.23
CA GLU A 127 9.85 -31.81 -13.26
C GLU A 127 9.30 -30.66 -12.40
N LEU A 128 8.57 -29.73 -13.00
CA LEU A 128 7.80 -28.70 -12.32
C LEU A 128 6.38 -29.21 -12.09
N PHE A 129 5.97 -29.26 -10.82
CA PHE A 129 4.65 -29.71 -10.41
C PHE A 129 3.83 -28.50 -9.92
N GLY A 130 2.76 -28.18 -10.64
CA GLY A 130 1.95 -26.97 -10.40
C GLY A 130 0.60 -27.22 -9.74
N GLU A 131 0.10 -26.21 -9.02
CA GLU A 131 -1.30 -26.10 -8.61
C GLU A 131 -2.23 -25.71 -9.78
N PRO A 132 -3.54 -26.01 -9.69
CA PRO A 132 -4.55 -25.63 -10.68
C PRO A 132 -4.85 -24.12 -10.78
N SER A 133 -4.21 -23.25 -9.98
CA SER A 133 -4.49 -21.81 -9.85
C SER A 133 -3.87 -20.92 -10.95
N PHE A 134 -3.28 -21.49 -12.00
CA PHE A 134 -2.85 -20.75 -13.21
C PHE A 134 -4.00 -20.37 -14.17
N ALA A 135 -5.26 -20.58 -13.79
CA ALA A 135 -6.42 -20.12 -14.55
C ALA A 135 -6.76 -18.67 -14.21
N THR A 136 -6.03 -17.71 -14.79
CA THR A 136 -6.65 -16.41 -15.07
C THR A 136 -7.81 -16.65 -16.05
N SER A 137 -9.03 -16.46 -15.54
CA SER A 137 -10.30 -16.27 -16.25
C SER A 137 -10.27 -16.45 -17.77
N GLY A 138 -10.79 -17.58 -18.25
CA GLY A 138 -11.07 -17.78 -19.67
C GLY A 138 -11.35 -19.23 -19.99
N ASN A 139 -12.45 -19.49 -20.70
CA ASN A 139 -12.87 -20.80 -21.22
C ASN A 139 -11.96 -21.31 -22.36
N THR A 140 -10.63 -21.16 -22.25
CA THR A 140 -9.72 -21.72 -23.26
C THR A 140 -9.39 -23.18 -22.93
N PRO A 141 -9.36 -24.06 -23.95
CA PRO A 141 -9.26 -25.50 -23.78
C PRO A 141 -7.98 -25.94 -23.06
N VAL A 142 -8.13 -27.10 -22.44
CA VAL A 142 -7.30 -27.74 -21.41
C VAL A 142 -5.96 -28.28 -21.96
N ASP A 143 -5.53 -27.91 -23.17
CA ASP A 143 -4.44 -28.59 -23.91
C ASP A 143 -3.08 -27.88 -23.91
N ARG A 144 -2.91 -26.80 -23.15
CA ARG A 144 -1.67 -25.99 -23.16
C ARG A 144 -1.26 -25.61 -21.75
N ALA A 145 -0.65 -26.53 -20.99
CA ALA A 145 -0.02 -26.18 -19.71
C ALA A 145 1.26 -25.38 -20.02
N PRO A 146 1.31 -24.06 -19.77
CA PRO A 146 2.34 -23.24 -20.35
C PRO A 146 3.67 -23.30 -19.58
N CYS A 147 4.79 -23.19 -20.30
CA CYS A 147 6.12 -22.96 -19.72
C CYS A 147 6.18 -21.58 -19.07
N ASP A 148 6.02 -21.55 -17.75
CA ASP A 148 6.05 -20.34 -16.94
C ASP A 148 7.47 -19.73 -16.83
N GLU A 149 7.60 -18.64 -16.08
CA GLU A 149 8.89 -17.96 -15.87
C GLU A 149 9.98 -18.89 -15.30
N LEU A 150 9.62 -19.79 -14.39
CA LEU A 150 10.58 -20.74 -13.81
C LEU A 150 11.05 -21.73 -14.87
N CYS A 151 10.13 -22.30 -15.65
CA CYS A 151 10.44 -23.16 -16.79
C CYS A 151 11.34 -22.46 -17.81
N GLN A 152 10.98 -21.23 -18.21
CA GLN A 152 11.77 -20.44 -19.17
C GLN A 152 13.18 -20.16 -18.64
N SER A 153 13.30 -19.74 -17.39
CA SER A 153 14.60 -19.44 -16.77
C SER A 153 15.48 -20.67 -16.67
N LEU A 154 14.93 -21.82 -16.25
CA LEU A 154 15.67 -23.07 -16.13
C LEU A 154 16.23 -23.51 -17.47
N LEU A 155 15.42 -23.49 -18.54
CA LEU A 155 15.85 -23.83 -19.89
C LEU A 155 16.92 -22.86 -20.41
N LEU A 156 16.71 -21.56 -20.25
CA LEU A 156 17.66 -20.54 -20.71
C LEU A 156 19.00 -20.57 -19.96
N SER A 157 19.06 -21.19 -18.78
CA SER A 157 20.34 -21.42 -18.08
C SER A 157 21.30 -22.31 -18.87
N ARG A 158 20.80 -23.09 -19.85
CA ARG A 158 21.52 -24.11 -20.64
C ARG A 158 22.21 -25.19 -19.81
N LYS A 159 21.91 -25.27 -18.51
CA LYS A 159 22.36 -26.33 -17.61
C LYS A 159 21.25 -27.35 -17.33
N VAL A 160 20.02 -27.00 -17.72
CA VAL A 160 18.84 -27.87 -17.71
C VAL A 160 18.41 -28.04 -19.15
N ASP A 161 18.44 -29.27 -19.64
CA ASP A 161 18.14 -29.62 -21.03
C ASP A 161 16.64 -29.89 -21.23
N LEU A 162 15.97 -30.37 -20.16
CA LEU A 162 14.57 -30.79 -20.17
C LEU A 162 13.84 -30.26 -18.94
N VAL A 163 12.71 -29.59 -19.15
CA VAL A 163 11.78 -29.23 -18.11
C VAL A 163 10.42 -29.86 -18.37
N ARG A 164 9.99 -30.79 -17.53
CA ARG A 164 8.65 -31.37 -17.57
C ARG A 164 7.70 -30.53 -16.74
N VAL A 165 6.58 -30.10 -17.30
CA VAL A 165 5.51 -29.42 -16.57
C VAL A 165 4.37 -30.40 -16.36
N THR A 166 4.06 -30.70 -15.10
CA THR A 166 2.98 -31.60 -14.70
C THR A 166 1.85 -30.82 -14.04
N ARG A 167 0.64 -30.96 -14.59
CA ARG A 167 -0.59 -30.35 -14.07
C ARG A 167 -1.53 -31.42 -13.52
N GLU A 168 -1.94 -31.26 -12.27
CA GLU A 168 -2.97 -32.07 -11.65
C GLU A 168 -4.36 -31.47 -11.98
N LEU A 169 -5.21 -32.24 -12.64
CA LEU A 169 -6.58 -31.84 -12.95
C LEU A 169 -7.44 -32.04 -11.69
N ALA A 170 -8.17 -31.01 -11.27
CA ALA A 170 -9.01 -31.08 -10.09
C ALA A 170 -10.13 -32.12 -10.28
N ILE A 171 -10.15 -33.12 -9.40
CA ILE A 171 -11.23 -34.09 -9.16
C ILE A 171 -11.36 -35.24 -10.19
N GLY A 172 -10.90 -36.44 -9.79
CA GLY A 172 -11.73 -37.65 -9.90
C GLY A 172 -11.31 -38.73 -10.89
N THR A 173 -10.86 -38.45 -12.11
CA THR A 173 -10.60 -39.53 -13.11
C THR A 173 -9.60 -39.23 -14.22
N ALA A 174 -9.11 -37.99 -14.38
CA ALA A 174 -8.19 -37.65 -15.46
C ALA A 174 -6.72 -37.87 -15.06
N ARG A 175 -5.94 -38.55 -15.91
CA ARG A 175 -4.48 -38.64 -15.76
C ARG A 175 -3.88 -37.22 -15.73
N PRO A 176 -2.87 -36.95 -14.88
CA PRO A 176 -2.20 -35.66 -14.89
C PRO A 176 -1.64 -35.39 -16.28
N GLN A 177 -1.82 -34.17 -16.79
CA GLN A 177 -1.23 -33.77 -18.06
C GLN A 177 0.23 -33.41 -17.85
N ARG A 178 1.10 -33.95 -18.69
CA ARG A 178 2.55 -33.76 -18.62
C ARG A 178 3.09 -33.33 -19.98
N LEU A 179 3.85 -32.24 -20.00
CA LEU A 179 4.50 -31.71 -21.20
C LEU A 179 5.99 -31.54 -20.94
N ASP A 180 6.82 -32.02 -21.87
CA ASP A 180 8.26 -31.91 -21.86
C ASP A 180 8.68 -30.72 -22.72
N TYR A 181 9.36 -29.75 -22.09
CA TYR A 181 9.90 -28.57 -22.76
C TYR A 181 11.42 -28.68 -22.93
N VAL A 182 11.89 -28.36 -24.13
CA VAL A 182 13.32 -28.32 -24.49
C VAL A 182 13.62 -27.06 -25.32
N LEU A 183 14.90 -26.68 -25.39
CA LEU A 183 15.37 -25.64 -26.33
C LEU A 183 15.95 -26.28 -27.58
N GLU A 184 15.42 -25.90 -28.75
CA GLU A 184 15.91 -26.37 -30.05
C GLU A 184 16.18 -25.20 -30.99
N GLN A 185 17.13 -25.36 -31.91
CA GLN A 185 17.40 -24.37 -32.96
C GLN A 185 16.47 -24.61 -34.15
N HIS A 186 15.69 -23.61 -34.53
CA HIS A 186 14.81 -23.64 -35.70
C HIS A 186 14.98 -22.36 -36.52
N GLY A 187 14.77 -22.47 -37.84
CA GLY A 187 14.76 -21.29 -38.73
C GLY A 187 13.61 -20.32 -38.44
N SER A 188 12.54 -20.81 -37.81
CA SER A 188 11.41 -20.01 -37.31
C SER A 188 10.78 -20.71 -36.12
N CYS A 189 10.56 -19.99 -35.01
CA CYS A 189 9.97 -20.60 -33.82
C CYS A 189 8.47 -20.84 -33.96
N PRO A 190 7.97 -22.04 -33.61
CA PRO A 190 6.53 -22.27 -33.51
C PRO A 190 5.93 -21.43 -32.38
N SER A 191 4.65 -21.06 -32.50
CA SER A 191 3.93 -20.31 -31.47
C SER A 191 3.65 -21.19 -30.25
N THR A 192 4.60 -21.31 -29.33
CA THR A 192 4.47 -22.13 -28.12
C THR A 192 3.86 -21.39 -26.93
N PHE A 193 3.86 -20.05 -26.94
CA PHE A 193 3.26 -19.24 -25.89
C PHE A 193 1.81 -18.88 -26.24
N VAL A 194 0.91 -18.97 -25.24
CA VAL A 194 -0.49 -18.57 -25.40
C VAL A 194 -0.58 -17.03 -25.35
N ASP A 195 -1.50 -16.44 -26.14
CA ASP A 195 -1.76 -15.01 -26.10
C ASP A 195 -2.02 -14.53 -24.66
N GLY A 196 -1.34 -13.46 -24.25
CA GLY A 196 -1.42 -12.89 -22.91
C GLY A 196 -0.49 -13.53 -21.88
N GLN A 197 0.25 -14.60 -22.22
CA GLN A 197 1.30 -15.08 -21.34
C GLN A 197 2.53 -14.18 -21.33
N PRO A 198 3.09 -13.92 -20.14
CA PRO A 198 4.28 -13.11 -20.07
C PRO A 198 5.52 -13.93 -20.46
N ILE A 199 6.20 -13.46 -21.52
CA ILE A 199 7.45 -14.03 -22.05
C ILE A 199 8.61 -13.20 -21.50
N LEU A 200 9.59 -13.86 -20.86
CA LEU A 200 10.81 -13.20 -20.37
C LEU A 200 11.54 -12.50 -21.51
N GLN A 201 12.18 -11.36 -21.24
CA GLN A 201 12.94 -10.66 -22.28
C GLN A 201 14.06 -11.55 -22.85
N GLN A 202 14.76 -12.30 -21.98
CA GLN A 202 15.77 -13.28 -22.40
C GLN A 202 15.19 -14.38 -23.31
N SER A 203 13.93 -14.79 -23.08
CA SER A 203 13.24 -15.74 -23.95
C SER A 203 12.95 -15.12 -25.32
N LYS A 204 12.54 -13.84 -25.38
CA LYS A 204 12.34 -13.12 -26.65
C LYS A 204 13.65 -12.99 -27.43
N ASP A 205 14.74 -12.66 -26.74
CA ASP A 205 16.06 -12.56 -27.35
C ASP A 205 16.52 -13.94 -27.89
N ALA A 206 16.31 -15.01 -27.13
CA ALA A 206 16.57 -16.37 -27.57
C ALA A 206 15.74 -16.78 -28.81
N ILE A 207 14.44 -16.45 -28.81
CA ILE A 207 13.53 -16.70 -29.95
C ILE A 207 13.99 -15.92 -31.19
N SER A 208 14.39 -14.65 -31.01
CA SER A 208 14.88 -13.80 -32.11
C SER A 208 16.16 -14.32 -32.76
N THR A 209 16.94 -15.12 -32.01
CA THR A 209 18.17 -15.76 -32.48
C THR A 209 17.95 -17.20 -32.96
N GLY A 210 16.70 -17.63 -33.12
CA GLY A 210 16.33 -18.98 -33.62
C GLY A 210 16.31 -20.07 -32.54
N THR A 211 16.50 -19.73 -31.27
CA THR A 211 16.41 -20.68 -30.15
C THR A 211 14.97 -20.75 -29.66
N CYS A 212 14.29 -21.87 -29.92
CA CYS A 212 12.86 -22.02 -29.70
C CYS A 212 12.55 -22.97 -28.54
N PHE A 213 11.53 -22.62 -27.76
CA PHE A 213 10.95 -23.51 -26.76
C PHE A 213 10.02 -24.49 -27.45
N VAL A 214 10.31 -25.78 -27.38
CA VAL A 214 9.53 -26.85 -28.03
C VAL A 214 8.89 -27.70 -26.96
N ALA A 215 7.56 -27.82 -27.01
CA ALA A 215 6.77 -28.67 -26.12
C ALA A 215 6.49 -30.02 -26.79
N LYS A 216 6.69 -31.12 -26.06
CA LYS A 216 6.43 -32.49 -26.49
C LYS A 216 5.58 -33.21 -25.45
N GLN A 217 4.79 -34.20 -25.86
CA GLN A 217 4.07 -35.04 -24.91
C GLN A 217 5.07 -35.82 -24.06
N ALA A 218 4.96 -35.71 -22.75
CA ALA A 218 5.90 -36.36 -21.84
C ALA A 218 5.60 -37.86 -21.64
N GLY A 219 6.65 -38.63 -21.35
CA GLY A 219 6.53 -40.02 -20.93
C GLY A 219 6.07 -40.19 -19.48
N ASP A 220 5.78 -41.43 -19.09
CA ASP A 220 5.28 -41.76 -17.74
C ASP A 220 6.39 -41.82 -16.67
N ASP A 221 7.66 -41.96 -17.09
CA ASP A 221 8.81 -42.14 -16.19
C ASP A 221 9.11 -40.89 -15.34
N PRO A 222 9.32 -41.00 -14.01
CA PRO A 222 9.65 -39.86 -13.18
C PRO A 222 11.01 -39.25 -13.53
N LEU A 223 11.11 -37.92 -13.53
CA LEU A 223 12.39 -37.22 -13.70
C LEU A 223 13.22 -37.26 -12.41
N PRO A 224 14.56 -37.09 -12.48
CA PRO A 224 15.43 -37.20 -11.29
C PRO A 224 15.15 -36.12 -10.23
N LEU A 225 14.59 -34.98 -10.62
CA LEU A 225 14.25 -33.89 -9.73
C LEU A 225 12.82 -33.40 -9.97
N ARG A 226 12.09 -33.12 -8.90
CA ARG A 226 10.78 -32.47 -8.93
C ARG A 226 10.78 -31.21 -8.07
N ILE A 227 10.30 -30.11 -8.62
CA ILE A 227 10.04 -28.85 -7.92
C ILE A 227 8.53 -28.66 -7.87
N ALA A 228 7.95 -28.69 -6.67
CA ALA A 228 6.52 -28.46 -6.46
C ALA A 228 6.29 -27.11 -5.79
N ARG A 229 5.33 -26.33 -6.30
CA ARG A 229 4.89 -25.08 -5.68
C ARG A 229 3.42 -25.17 -5.33
N ARG A 230 3.10 -24.88 -4.07
CA ARG A 230 1.72 -24.85 -3.55
C ARG A 230 1.44 -23.52 -2.87
N SER A 231 0.35 -22.85 -3.20
CA SER A 231 -0.03 -21.58 -2.59
C SER A 231 -1.48 -21.64 -2.13
N GLN A 232 -1.66 -21.60 -0.82
CA GLN A 232 -2.97 -21.51 -0.21
C GLN A 232 -3.24 -20.06 0.19
N LYS A 233 -4.26 -19.46 -0.45
CA LYS A 233 -4.81 -18.16 -0.05
C LYS A 233 -6.02 -18.37 0.85
N PHE A 234 -6.13 -17.57 1.90
CA PHE A 234 -7.29 -17.57 2.79
C PHE A 234 -8.08 -16.28 2.57
N ASP A 235 -9.36 -16.40 2.20
CA ASP A 235 -10.24 -15.25 1.96
C ASP A 235 -10.58 -14.50 3.26
N GLU A 236 -10.61 -15.22 4.38
CA GLU A 236 -10.63 -14.66 5.72
C GLU A 236 -9.39 -15.13 6.50
N PRO A 237 -8.76 -14.27 7.32
CA PRO A 237 -7.60 -14.66 8.09
C PRO A 237 -7.95 -15.85 9.00
N ARG A 238 -7.36 -17.02 8.74
CA ARG A 238 -7.58 -18.17 9.61
C ARG A 238 -6.77 -17.98 10.90
N ASN A 239 -7.47 -17.98 12.03
CA ASN A 239 -6.85 -18.02 13.34
C ASN A 239 -6.37 -19.46 13.60
N LEU A 240 -5.07 -19.70 13.46
CA LEU A 240 -4.47 -21.03 13.61
C LEU A 240 -4.37 -21.50 15.08
N ALA A 241 -4.73 -20.68 16.07
CA ALA A 241 -4.75 -21.03 17.49
C ALA A 241 -6.03 -20.54 18.20
N ARG A 242 -6.45 -21.23 19.26
CA ARG A 242 -7.66 -20.91 20.07
C ARG A 242 -7.42 -19.89 21.19
N ASP A 243 -6.29 -19.19 21.20
CA ASP A 243 -5.96 -18.23 22.27
C ASP A 243 -6.44 -16.81 21.97
N LEU A 244 -6.71 -16.06 23.06
CA LEU A 244 -7.13 -14.64 23.07
C LEU A 244 -6.24 -13.71 22.22
N MET A 245 -4.98 -14.10 21.96
CA MET A 245 -4.02 -13.35 21.15
C MET A 245 -4.24 -13.48 19.64
N THR A 246 -5.09 -14.41 19.18
CA THR A 246 -5.39 -14.61 17.75
C THR A 246 -6.37 -13.59 17.17
N VAL A 247 -7.07 -12.81 17.98
CA VAL A 247 -7.85 -11.66 17.49
C VAL A 247 -6.94 -10.64 16.78
N PHE A 248 -5.67 -10.60 17.20
CA PHE A 248 -4.70 -9.62 16.74
C PHE A 248 -3.80 -10.12 15.61
N THR A 249 -3.90 -11.38 15.17
CA THR A 249 -3.05 -11.96 14.13
C THR A 249 -3.85 -12.83 13.16
N GLY A 250 -3.49 -12.88 11.88
CA GLY A 250 -4.21 -13.74 10.94
C GLY A 250 -3.44 -14.03 9.66
N VAL A 251 -3.38 -15.31 9.27
CA VAL A 251 -2.67 -15.77 8.06
C VAL A 251 -3.51 -15.49 6.83
N LYS A 252 -2.91 -14.79 5.86
CA LYS A 252 -3.53 -14.45 4.58
C LYS A 252 -3.11 -15.39 3.46
N ARG A 253 -1.85 -15.81 3.47
CA ARG A 253 -1.27 -16.65 2.42
C ARG A 253 -0.15 -17.52 3.00
N VAL A 254 -0.12 -18.77 2.57
CA VAL A 254 1.01 -19.68 2.77
C VAL A 254 1.43 -20.20 1.41
N THR A 255 2.69 -19.99 1.06
CA THR A 255 3.29 -20.54 -0.17
C THR A 255 4.39 -21.50 0.23
N VAL A 256 4.32 -22.75 -0.21
CA VAL A 256 5.34 -23.76 0.03
C VAL A 256 6.01 -24.11 -1.29
N MET A 257 7.33 -24.09 -1.31
CA MET A 257 8.13 -24.60 -2.40
C MET A 257 8.94 -25.80 -1.92
N GLU A 258 8.71 -26.95 -2.54
CA GLU A 258 9.36 -28.21 -2.23
C GLU A 258 10.19 -28.66 -3.42
N VAL A 259 11.40 -29.12 -3.15
CA VAL A 259 12.22 -29.80 -4.15
C VAL A 259 12.46 -31.22 -3.65
N SER A 260 12.11 -32.19 -4.46
CA SER A 260 12.24 -33.62 -4.19
C SER A 260 13.13 -34.28 -5.24
N THR A 261 13.93 -35.26 -4.83
CA THR A 261 14.70 -36.11 -5.75
C THR A 261 14.01 -37.47 -5.89
N ALA A 262 14.11 -38.07 -7.07
CA ALA A 262 13.65 -39.43 -7.28
C ALA A 262 14.46 -40.42 -6.42
N ALA A 263 13.77 -41.38 -5.81
CA ALA A 263 14.32 -42.47 -5.01
C ALA A 263 13.58 -43.78 -5.36
N SER A 264 14.15 -44.93 -4.99
CA SER A 264 13.57 -46.25 -5.31
C SER A 264 12.16 -46.49 -4.73
N SER A 265 11.80 -45.77 -3.66
CA SER A 265 10.48 -45.84 -3.00
C SER A 265 9.56 -44.64 -3.32
N GLY A 266 9.93 -43.78 -4.28
CA GLY A 266 9.16 -42.60 -4.67
C GLY A 266 9.96 -41.31 -4.62
N TRP A 267 9.39 -40.25 -4.07
CA TRP A 267 10.05 -38.93 -3.99
C TRP A 267 10.62 -38.69 -2.59
N SER A 268 11.91 -38.36 -2.51
CA SER A 268 12.57 -37.95 -1.26
C SER A 268 12.66 -36.43 -1.21
N LEU A 269 12.24 -35.82 -0.10
CA LEU A 269 12.32 -34.37 0.09
C LEU A 269 13.79 -33.93 0.23
N ALA A 270 14.27 -33.14 -0.72
CA ALA A 270 15.61 -32.55 -0.66
C ALA A 270 15.59 -31.24 0.11
N THR A 271 14.69 -30.33 -0.29
CA THR A 271 14.53 -29.04 0.38
C THR A 271 13.07 -28.61 0.41
N ARG A 272 12.74 -27.79 1.39
CA ARG A 272 11.43 -27.16 1.54
C ARG A 272 11.64 -25.78 2.11
N ASN A 273 11.00 -24.79 1.50
CA ASN A 273 10.92 -23.44 2.04
C ASN A 273 9.47 -22.98 2.01
N THR A 274 9.05 -22.42 3.13
CA THR A 274 7.70 -21.89 3.31
C THR A 274 7.79 -20.37 3.36
N GLU A 275 6.88 -19.68 2.67
CA GLU A 275 6.65 -18.23 2.78
C GLU A 275 5.27 -18.05 3.40
N VAL A 276 5.19 -17.20 4.43
CA VAL A 276 3.94 -16.94 5.15
C VAL A 276 3.66 -15.45 5.15
N THR A 277 2.55 -15.04 4.55
CA THR A 277 2.00 -13.69 4.71
C THR A 277 0.92 -13.71 5.79
N PHE A 278 1.12 -12.94 6.84
CA PHE A 278 0.15 -12.74 7.92
C PHE A 278 -0.05 -11.27 8.22
N SER A 279 -1.17 -10.96 8.86
CA SER A 279 -1.49 -9.64 9.36
C SER A 279 -1.37 -9.63 10.88
N TYR A 280 -0.91 -8.52 11.47
CA TYR A 280 -0.93 -8.30 12.90
C TYR A 280 -1.25 -6.85 13.26
N TRP A 281 -1.70 -6.59 14.49
CA TRP A 281 -1.91 -5.22 14.97
C TRP A 281 -0.60 -4.57 15.40
N ALA A 282 -0.23 -3.47 14.74
CA ALA A 282 0.91 -2.66 15.11
C ALA A 282 0.46 -1.41 15.89
N THR A 283 1.30 -0.98 16.85
CA THR A 283 1.17 0.34 17.49
C THR A 283 2.24 1.30 16.94
N PRO A 284 1.93 2.60 16.89
CA PRO A 284 2.87 3.62 16.45
C PRO A 284 3.89 3.91 17.55
N LEU A 285 4.87 3.04 17.72
CA LEU A 285 5.87 3.21 18.77
C LEU A 285 7.29 3.24 18.20
N PHE A 286 7.76 4.45 17.95
CA PHE A 286 9.17 4.80 17.82
C PHE A 286 9.72 5.06 19.23
N VAL A 287 10.53 4.16 19.77
CA VAL A 287 11.51 4.52 20.80
C VAL A 287 12.82 4.79 20.06
N MET A 288 13.04 6.03 19.61
CA MET A 288 14.35 6.46 19.14
C MET A 288 15.26 6.63 20.36
N LEU A 289 15.92 5.55 20.77
CA LEU A 289 17.11 5.63 21.63
C LEU A 289 18.41 5.46 20.83
N ALA A 290 18.34 5.30 19.51
CA ALA A 290 19.49 5.27 18.61
C ALA A 290 19.21 6.14 17.36
N PRO A 291 20.21 6.88 16.84
CA PRO A 291 20.06 7.63 15.60
C PRO A 291 20.06 6.66 14.42
N CYS A 292 18.89 6.15 14.06
CA CYS A 292 18.69 5.48 12.77
C CYS A 292 18.69 6.54 11.67
N HIS A 293 19.88 6.91 11.20
CA HIS A 293 20.07 7.64 9.96
C HIS A 293 19.69 6.75 8.78
N GLY A 294 18.44 6.81 8.33
CA GLY A 294 18.05 6.37 6.98
C GLY A 294 16.91 5.36 6.83
N PHE A 295 16.41 4.74 7.90
CA PHE A 295 15.40 3.68 7.78
C PHE A 295 14.39 3.78 8.92
N CYS A 296 13.09 3.83 8.58
CA CYS A 296 11.88 3.56 9.40
C CYS A 296 10.66 4.42 9.01
N ALA A 297 10.65 5.15 7.89
CA ALA A 297 9.48 5.92 7.42
C ALA A 297 8.34 5.03 6.86
N GLY A 298 7.80 4.14 7.68
CA GLY A 298 6.37 3.81 7.60
C GLY A 298 5.62 4.90 8.37
N ALA A 299 4.47 5.37 7.87
CA ALA A 299 3.61 6.22 8.68
C ALA A 299 3.31 5.50 10.01
N PRO A 300 3.19 6.22 11.14
CA PRO A 300 2.73 5.62 12.39
C PRO A 300 1.29 5.14 12.20
N VAL A 301 1.10 3.86 11.88
CA VAL A 301 -0.23 3.27 11.70
C VAL A 301 -0.63 2.54 12.98
N PHE A 302 -1.68 3.01 13.64
CA PHE A 302 -2.45 2.18 14.56
C PHE A 302 -3.40 1.33 13.72
N GLY A 303 -3.16 0.02 13.61
CA GLY A 303 -4.00 -0.84 12.78
C GLY A 303 -3.37 -2.16 12.40
N ARG A 304 -4.08 -2.94 11.58
CA ARG A 304 -3.54 -4.17 10.98
C ARG A 304 -2.50 -3.84 9.91
N VAL A 305 -1.34 -4.44 10.06
CA VAL A 305 -0.23 -4.37 9.10
C VAL A 305 0.05 -5.79 8.60
N ASP A 306 0.32 -5.91 7.31
CA ASP A 306 0.72 -7.17 6.70
C ASP A 306 2.24 -7.34 6.80
N HIS A 307 2.66 -8.57 7.09
CA HIS A 307 4.05 -8.97 7.15
C HIS A 307 4.22 -10.31 6.48
N THR A 308 5.29 -10.43 5.70
CA THR A 308 5.67 -11.67 5.03
C THR A 308 6.93 -12.19 5.68
N LEU A 309 6.90 -13.42 6.19
CA LEU A 309 8.08 -14.14 6.66
C LEU A 309 8.62 -15.04 5.56
N ASN A 310 9.95 -15.06 5.46
CA ASN A 310 10.72 -15.84 4.49
C ASN A 310 10.22 -15.64 3.05
N ALA A 311 9.93 -14.39 2.68
CA ALA A 311 9.63 -14.03 1.29
C ALA A 311 10.76 -14.54 0.38
N PHE A 312 10.41 -15.31 -0.66
CA PHE A 312 11.39 -15.82 -1.60
C PHE A 312 10.94 -15.61 -3.04
N ASP A 313 11.89 -15.31 -3.93
CA ASP A 313 11.69 -15.41 -5.37
C ASP A 313 11.75 -16.91 -5.74
N PRO A 314 10.68 -17.51 -6.30
CA PRO A 314 10.67 -18.91 -6.68
C PRO A 314 11.79 -19.30 -7.65
N VAL A 315 12.16 -18.40 -8.58
CA VAL A 315 13.24 -18.64 -9.54
C VAL A 315 14.58 -18.61 -8.82
N ALA A 316 14.84 -17.56 -8.04
CA ALA A 316 16.08 -17.44 -7.29
C ALA A 316 16.29 -18.61 -6.32
N TYR A 317 15.22 -19.01 -5.62
CA TYR A 317 15.23 -20.14 -4.69
C TYR A 317 15.48 -21.46 -5.43
N ALA A 318 14.73 -21.73 -6.51
CA ALA A 318 14.95 -22.93 -7.32
C ALA A 318 16.40 -23.03 -7.77
N PHE A 319 16.94 -21.96 -8.36
CA PHE A 319 18.32 -21.91 -8.85
C PHE A 319 19.31 -22.18 -7.73
N LYS A 320 19.18 -21.47 -6.60
CA LYS A 320 20.06 -21.66 -5.42
C LYS A 320 20.09 -23.12 -4.98
N VAL A 321 18.91 -23.75 -4.84
CA VAL A 321 18.76 -25.12 -4.36
C VAL A 321 19.40 -26.12 -5.29
N ILE A 322 19.20 -25.96 -6.60
CA ILE A 322 19.75 -26.86 -7.61
C ILE A 322 21.21 -26.54 -7.96
N GLY A 323 21.88 -25.69 -7.19
CA GLY A 323 23.30 -25.34 -7.41
C GLY A 323 23.53 -24.48 -8.66
N LEU A 324 22.48 -23.87 -9.21
CA LEU A 324 22.59 -22.87 -10.25
C LEU A 324 22.74 -21.48 -9.62
N ARG A 325 23.72 -20.72 -10.10
CA ARG A 325 23.78 -19.30 -9.79
C ARG A 325 22.77 -18.61 -10.69
N GLN A 326 21.71 -18.04 -10.10
CA GLN A 326 21.01 -16.95 -10.78
C GLN A 326 22.07 -15.87 -11.03
N ALA A 327 22.15 -15.32 -12.23
CA ALA A 327 23.13 -14.29 -12.52
C ALA A 327 22.94 -13.15 -11.50
N THR A 328 23.86 -13.01 -10.54
CA THR A 328 23.87 -11.88 -9.63
C THR A 328 24.11 -10.64 -10.46
N LEU A 329 23.30 -9.59 -10.25
CA LEU A 329 23.56 -8.31 -10.88
C LEU A 329 24.97 -7.86 -10.46
N PRO A 330 25.87 -7.58 -11.41
CA PRO A 330 27.20 -7.09 -11.07
C PRO A 330 27.08 -5.87 -10.17
N ALA A 331 27.83 -5.82 -9.07
CA ALA A 331 27.87 -4.66 -8.19
C ALA A 331 28.43 -3.40 -8.89
N SER A 332 29.08 -3.58 -10.04
CA SER A 332 29.55 -2.51 -10.94
C SER A 332 28.42 -1.83 -11.72
N LEU A 333 27.21 -2.39 -11.75
CA LEU A 333 26.07 -1.76 -12.40
C LEU A 333 25.57 -0.55 -11.60
N GLY A 334 25.32 0.56 -12.29
CA GLY A 334 24.70 1.73 -11.71
C GLY A 334 23.26 1.45 -11.22
N PRO A 335 22.67 2.37 -10.45
CA PRO A 335 21.32 2.21 -9.91
C PRO A 335 20.26 1.93 -10.99
N VAL A 336 20.38 2.60 -12.14
CA VAL A 336 19.48 2.45 -13.29
C VAL A 336 19.57 1.04 -13.87
N GLU A 337 20.78 0.55 -14.14
CA GLU A 337 20.99 -0.76 -14.75
C GLU A 337 20.56 -1.88 -13.78
N ARG A 338 20.79 -1.70 -12.48
CA ARG A 338 20.33 -2.66 -11.46
C ARG A 338 18.82 -2.77 -11.42
N VAL A 339 18.10 -1.64 -11.39
CA VAL A 339 16.64 -1.67 -11.42
C VAL A 339 16.12 -2.23 -12.73
N ASN A 340 16.63 -1.79 -13.88
CA ASN A 340 16.19 -2.32 -15.17
C ASN A 340 16.39 -3.83 -15.28
N ALA A 341 17.53 -4.34 -14.79
CA ALA A 341 17.79 -5.76 -14.80
C ALA A 341 16.97 -6.56 -13.76
N VAL A 342 16.42 -5.91 -12.73
CA VAL A 342 15.35 -6.49 -11.90
C VAL A 342 14.03 -6.48 -12.66
N LEU A 343 13.72 -5.39 -13.37
CA LEU A 343 12.49 -5.30 -14.16
C LEU A 343 12.49 -6.27 -15.34
N ASP A 344 13.65 -6.65 -15.86
CA ASP A 344 13.78 -7.67 -16.90
C ASP A 344 13.56 -9.11 -16.36
N ARG A 345 13.57 -9.31 -15.03
CA ARG A 345 13.36 -10.61 -14.38
C ARG A 345 11.89 -10.85 -14.11
N GLY A 346 11.20 -11.39 -15.10
CA GLY A 346 9.85 -11.97 -15.07
C GLY A 346 8.76 -11.28 -14.25
N ASN A 347 7.84 -12.06 -13.66
CA ASN A 347 6.47 -11.64 -13.36
C ASN A 347 6.07 -11.77 -11.89
N ALA A 348 6.91 -12.38 -11.06
CA ALA A 348 6.66 -12.46 -9.63
C ALA A 348 6.70 -11.06 -8.97
N ALA A 349 5.95 -10.87 -7.89
CA ALA A 349 6.05 -9.66 -7.08
C ALA A 349 7.51 -9.40 -6.68
N LEU A 350 7.94 -8.14 -6.67
CA LEU A 350 9.31 -7.81 -6.30
C LEU A 350 9.56 -8.23 -4.84
N THR A 351 10.65 -8.97 -4.62
CA THR A 351 11.16 -9.29 -3.29
C THR A 351 11.56 -8.02 -2.53
N ASP A 352 11.71 -8.10 -1.21
CA ASP A 352 12.14 -6.96 -0.39
C ASP A 352 13.48 -6.37 -0.88
N ASN A 353 14.45 -7.23 -1.21
CA ASN A 353 15.75 -6.80 -1.75
C ASN A 353 15.60 -6.07 -3.10
N GLN A 354 14.67 -6.51 -3.96
CA GLN A 354 14.39 -5.86 -5.24
C GLN A 354 13.66 -4.52 -5.03
N ASN A 355 12.74 -4.44 -4.08
CA ASN A 355 12.08 -3.18 -3.70
C ASN A 355 13.09 -2.19 -3.09
N ASP A 356 14.10 -2.67 -2.35
CA ASP A 356 15.18 -1.83 -1.84
C ASP A 356 16.05 -1.26 -2.97
N LEU A 357 16.30 -2.02 -4.04
CA LEU A 357 16.97 -1.50 -5.24
C LEU A 357 16.14 -0.40 -5.93
N VAL A 358 14.82 -0.58 -6.04
CA VAL A 358 13.91 0.46 -6.57
C VAL A 358 13.94 1.71 -5.67
N ARG A 359 13.98 1.52 -4.35
CA ARG A 359 14.09 2.63 -3.38
C ARG A 359 15.44 3.34 -3.50
N GLU A 360 16.54 2.60 -3.63
CA GLU A 360 17.89 3.15 -3.82
C GLU A 360 17.95 4.00 -5.09
N TRP A 361 17.43 3.47 -6.20
CA TRP A 361 17.29 4.21 -7.45
C TRP A 361 16.41 5.45 -7.29
N ALA A 362 15.24 5.35 -6.67
CA ALA A 362 14.36 6.50 -6.48
C ALA A 362 15.03 7.59 -5.63
N MET A 363 15.77 7.20 -4.59
CA MET A 363 16.58 8.15 -3.81
C MET A 363 17.68 8.78 -4.66
N HIS A 364 18.34 8.02 -5.53
CA HIS A 364 19.32 8.54 -6.49
C HIS A 364 18.69 9.56 -7.45
N ALA A 365 17.58 9.21 -8.10
CA ALA A 365 16.83 10.08 -8.99
C ALA A 365 16.34 11.37 -8.29
N MET A 366 16.10 11.31 -6.98
CA MET A 366 15.73 12.47 -6.16
C MET A 366 16.91 13.27 -5.59
N ARG A 367 18.15 12.79 -5.66
CA ARG A 367 19.35 13.44 -5.07
C ARG A 367 19.82 14.69 -5.81
N ALA A 368 19.28 14.97 -6.99
CA ALA A 368 19.46 16.28 -7.60
C ALA A 368 18.98 17.37 -6.61
N PRO A 369 19.74 18.47 -6.43
CA PRO A 369 19.44 19.50 -5.43
C PRO A 369 18.19 20.30 -5.81
N CYS A 370 17.02 19.70 -5.60
CA CYS A 370 15.71 20.35 -5.69
C CYS A 370 15.33 21.09 -4.39
N GLN A 371 16.28 21.24 -3.48
CA GLN A 371 16.07 22.00 -2.26
C GLN A 371 15.91 23.47 -2.66
N PHE A 372 14.66 23.96 -2.60
CA PHE A 372 14.26 25.38 -2.50
C PHE A 372 13.79 26.17 -3.75
N ARG A 373 13.75 25.64 -4.98
CA ARG A 373 13.14 26.40 -6.10
C ARG A 373 11.87 25.75 -6.61
N ARG A 374 10.75 26.49 -6.50
CA ARG A 374 9.50 26.25 -7.26
C ARG A 374 9.72 26.23 -8.79
N ASN A 375 10.89 26.70 -9.25
CA ASN A 375 11.24 26.79 -10.66
C ASN A 375 12.41 25.85 -10.96
N GLY A 376 12.09 24.61 -11.33
CA GLY A 376 12.96 23.70 -12.08
C GLY A 376 13.88 22.82 -11.24
N CYS A 377 13.42 21.62 -10.89
CA CYS A 377 14.34 20.49 -10.77
C CYS A 377 15.02 20.30 -12.14
N PRO A 378 16.32 19.97 -12.21
CA PRO A 378 16.88 19.51 -13.47
C PRO A 378 16.06 18.31 -13.95
N PRO A 379 15.74 18.23 -15.26
CA PRO A 379 14.97 17.13 -15.79
C PRO A 379 15.72 15.82 -15.50
N LEU A 380 14.96 14.75 -15.23
CA LEU A 380 15.52 13.40 -15.19
C LEU A 380 16.31 13.15 -16.48
N ASP A 381 17.47 12.52 -16.35
CA ASP A 381 18.18 12.05 -17.53
C ASP A 381 17.35 11.01 -18.29
N ALA A 382 17.73 10.74 -19.55
CA ALA A 382 16.96 9.85 -20.41
C ALA A 382 16.83 8.42 -19.84
N ALA A 383 17.84 7.95 -19.11
CA ALA A 383 17.89 6.59 -18.58
C ALA A 383 17.01 6.45 -17.32
N ASP A 384 17.05 7.44 -16.43
CA ASP A 384 16.17 7.56 -15.28
C ASP A 384 14.72 7.77 -15.71
N ARG A 385 14.45 8.61 -16.72
CA ARG A 385 13.11 8.80 -17.31
C ARG A 385 12.56 7.49 -17.87
N ALA A 386 13.36 6.74 -18.63
CA ALA A 386 12.94 5.44 -19.15
C ALA A 386 12.65 4.44 -18.02
N THR A 387 13.50 4.42 -16.99
CA THR A 387 13.34 3.53 -15.82
C THR A 387 12.08 3.87 -15.02
N LEU A 388 11.80 5.17 -14.81
CA LEU A 388 10.58 5.64 -14.16
C LEU A 388 9.34 5.17 -14.92
N ILE A 389 9.30 5.35 -16.25
CA ILE A 389 8.17 4.91 -17.08
C ILE A 389 7.99 3.39 -17.00
N ARG A 390 9.08 2.62 -17.00
CA ARG A 390 9.01 1.16 -16.82
C ARG A 390 8.43 0.79 -15.47
N LEU A 391 8.90 1.41 -14.38
CA LEU A 391 8.39 1.17 -13.03
C LEU A 391 6.90 1.52 -12.88
N LEU A 392 6.45 2.59 -13.53
CA LEU A 392 5.04 3.01 -13.53
C LEU A 392 4.13 2.00 -14.23
N LYS A 393 4.63 1.27 -15.23
CA LYS A 393 3.89 0.21 -15.94
C LYS A 393 3.98 -1.14 -15.22
N ASP A 394 5.05 -1.37 -14.46
CA ASP A 394 5.31 -2.67 -13.86
C ASP A 394 4.33 -2.98 -12.72
N ARG A 395 3.51 -4.03 -12.85
CA ARG A 395 2.49 -4.42 -11.87
C ARG A 395 3.03 -5.14 -10.63
N ARG A 396 4.31 -5.48 -10.63
CA ARG A 396 4.97 -6.21 -9.53
C ARG A 396 5.39 -5.26 -8.42
N VAL A 397 5.57 -3.98 -8.75
CA VAL A 397 5.80 -2.92 -7.77
C VAL A 397 4.52 -2.71 -6.95
N GLN A 398 4.61 -2.88 -5.64
CA GLN A 398 3.45 -2.72 -4.72
C GLN A 398 3.48 -1.38 -3.98
N ASP A 399 4.67 -0.82 -3.73
CA ASP A 399 4.87 0.45 -3.05
C ASP A 399 5.28 1.55 -4.02
N TYR A 400 4.30 2.36 -4.42
CA TYR A 400 4.51 3.48 -5.34
C TYR A 400 4.94 4.77 -4.66
N ARG A 401 5.10 4.83 -3.33
CA ARG A 401 5.38 6.11 -2.65
C ARG A 401 6.68 6.76 -3.12
N PHE A 402 7.75 5.97 -3.28
CA PHE A 402 9.03 6.49 -3.79
C PHE A 402 8.96 6.90 -5.26
N ILE A 403 8.28 6.10 -6.08
CA ILE A 403 8.08 6.38 -7.52
C ILE A 403 7.23 7.65 -7.70
N ALA A 404 6.16 7.77 -6.92
CA ALA A 404 5.30 8.95 -6.90
C ALA A 404 6.09 10.20 -6.50
N ASN A 405 6.99 10.13 -5.52
CA ASN A 405 7.85 11.27 -5.17
C ASN A 405 8.81 11.67 -6.29
N VAL A 406 9.36 10.70 -7.04
CA VAL A 406 10.17 10.98 -8.23
C VAL A 406 9.31 11.65 -9.30
N LEU A 407 8.12 11.10 -9.58
CA LEU A 407 7.20 11.62 -10.59
C LEU A 407 6.66 13.02 -10.23
N ASP A 408 6.39 13.29 -8.95
CA ASP A 408 5.91 14.60 -8.47
C ASP A 408 6.96 15.70 -8.64
N ARG A 409 8.25 15.36 -8.66
CA ARG A 409 9.32 16.32 -8.93
C ARG A 409 9.57 16.53 -10.43
N ASN A 410 8.96 15.70 -11.28
CA ASN A 410 9.17 15.64 -12.72
C ASN A 410 7.81 15.63 -13.43
N HIS A 411 7.05 16.73 -13.25
CA HIS A 411 5.71 16.90 -13.81
C HIS A 411 5.68 16.82 -15.34
N ASP A 412 6.79 17.16 -16.01
CA ASP A 412 6.98 16.97 -17.45
C ASP A 412 6.85 15.49 -17.84
N VAL A 413 7.48 14.57 -17.09
CA VAL A 413 7.35 13.13 -17.34
C VAL A 413 5.91 12.66 -17.11
N ALA A 414 5.24 13.18 -16.08
CA ALA A 414 3.83 12.87 -15.83
C ALA A 414 2.91 13.39 -16.94
N ALA A 415 3.15 14.61 -17.43
CA ALA A 415 2.40 15.23 -18.52
C ALA A 415 2.58 14.46 -19.84
N ASP A 416 3.83 14.15 -20.20
CA ASP A 416 4.17 13.41 -21.42
C ASP A 416 3.61 11.98 -21.45
N ASN A 417 3.31 11.41 -20.28
CA ASN A 417 2.84 10.04 -20.14
C ASN A 417 1.42 9.96 -19.53
N LEU A 418 0.65 11.06 -19.57
CA LEU A 418 -0.66 11.14 -18.93
C LEU A 418 -1.60 10.00 -19.35
N ASP A 419 -1.69 9.71 -20.65
CA ASP A 419 -2.60 8.69 -21.18
C ASP A 419 -2.25 7.29 -20.64
N MET A 420 -0.96 6.99 -20.52
CA MET A 420 -0.44 5.76 -19.92
C MET A 420 -0.76 5.66 -18.42
N LEU A 421 -0.61 6.76 -17.67
CA LEU A 421 -0.94 6.79 -16.24
C LEU A 421 -2.44 6.54 -16.03
N LEU A 422 -3.30 7.14 -16.85
CA LEU A 422 -4.75 6.92 -16.81
C LEU A 422 -5.12 5.46 -17.16
N ASP A 423 -4.45 4.85 -18.14
CA ASP A 423 -4.63 3.44 -18.49
C ASP A 423 -4.28 2.52 -17.32
N GLU A 424 -3.12 2.74 -16.69
CA GLU A 424 -2.67 1.94 -15.55
C GLU A 424 -3.55 2.12 -14.32
N MET A 425 -4.01 3.34 -14.02
CA MET A 425 -4.97 3.58 -12.94
C MET A 425 -6.31 2.86 -13.18
N THR A 426 -6.76 2.84 -14.44
CA THR A 426 -7.99 2.12 -14.84
C THR A 426 -7.80 0.62 -14.66
N ALA A 427 -6.69 0.07 -15.16
CA ALA A 427 -6.43 -1.36 -15.13
C ALA A 427 -6.19 -1.91 -13.72
N ARG A 428 -5.57 -1.13 -12.83
CA ARG A 428 -5.30 -1.52 -11.44
C ARG A 428 -6.48 -1.25 -10.51
N GLY A 429 -7.42 -0.42 -10.95
CA GLY A 429 -8.61 -0.02 -10.21
C GLY A 429 -8.37 1.09 -9.19
N ALA A 430 -9.47 1.75 -8.82
CA ALA A 430 -9.49 2.97 -8.00
C ALA A 430 -8.85 2.81 -6.59
N ASN A 431 -8.83 1.59 -6.03
CA ASN A 431 -8.39 1.36 -4.66
C ASN A 431 -6.90 1.02 -4.53
N SER A 432 -6.18 0.89 -5.66
CA SER A 432 -4.77 0.52 -5.66
C SER A 432 -3.90 1.64 -5.07
N THR A 433 -2.79 1.27 -4.42
CA THR A 433 -1.78 2.23 -3.93
C THR A 433 -1.23 3.10 -5.07
N TYR A 434 -1.20 2.53 -6.28
CA TYR A 434 -0.90 3.24 -7.53
C TYR A 434 -1.88 4.39 -7.79
N THR A 435 -3.18 4.11 -7.90
CA THR A 435 -4.19 5.12 -8.23
C THR A 435 -4.25 6.24 -7.20
N VAL A 436 -4.06 5.92 -5.92
CA VAL A 436 -3.97 6.95 -4.87
C VAL A 436 -2.76 7.87 -5.06
N SER A 437 -1.57 7.26 -5.18
CA SER A 437 -0.31 8.02 -5.19
C SER A 437 -0.14 8.79 -6.49
N ILE A 438 -0.44 8.16 -7.63
CA ILE A 438 -0.32 8.73 -8.97
C ILE A 438 -1.48 9.67 -9.29
N GLY A 439 -2.70 9.35 -8.84
CA GLY A 439 -3.88 10.19 -9.07
C GLY A 439 -3.75 11.58 -8.45
N ALA A 440 -3.07 11.70 -7.30
CA ALA A 440 -2.76 13.00 -6.70
C ALA A 440 -1.74 13.84 -7.51
N ILE A 441 -0.88 13.20 -8.30
CA ILE A 441 0.07 13.89 -9.19
C ILE A 441 -0.63 14.29 -10.48
N VAL A 442 -1.40 13.37 -11.07
CA VAL A 442 -2.22 13.64 -12.26
C VAL A 442 -3.19 14.80 -12.01
N ALA A 443 -3.82 14.86 -10.84
CA ALA A 443 -4.72 15.94 -10.42
C ALA A 443 -4.06 17.33 -10.35
N ARG A 444 -2.73 17.40 -10.26
CA ARG A 444 -1.94 18.65 -10.19
C ARG A 444 -1.35 19.07 -11.53
N LEU A 445 -1.55 18.29 -12.59
CA LEU A 445 -1.11 18.66 -13.93
C LEU A 445 -1.90 19.85 -14.49
N ASP A 446 -1.39 20.41 -15.58
CA ASP A 446 -2.01 21.52 -16.30
C ASP A 446 -3.46 21.18 -16.68
N ILE A 447 -4.38 22.10 -16.39
CA ILE A 447 -5.82 21.88 -16.59
C ILE A 447 -6.17 21.71 -18.07
N ASP A 448 -5.47 22.40 -18.98
CA ASP A 448 -5.71 22.31 -20.42
C ASP A 448 -5.33 20.93 -20.94
N LEU A 449 -4.23 20.36 -20.39
CA LEU A 449 -3.81 18.99 -20.68
C LEU A 449 -4.84 17.97 -20.20
N LEU A 450 -5.37 18.18 -18.98
CA LEU A 450 -6.37 17.29 -18.40
C LEU A 450 -7.74 17.39 -19.12
N HIS A 451 -8.10 18.56 -19.64
CA HIS A 451 -9.38 18.79 -20.34
C HIS A 451 -9.53 17.89 -21.58
N LEU A 452 -8.43 17.58 -22.27
CA LEU A 452 -8.39 16.66 -23.40
C LEU A 452 -8.75 15.19 -23.02
N ARG A 453 -8.75 14.84 -21.73
CA ARG A 453 -9.01 13.48 -21.22
C ARG A 453 -10.10 13.45 -20.14
N ARG A 454 -10.96 14.47 -20.09
CA ARG A 454 -11.96 14.64 -19.01
C ARG A 454 -12.89 13.42 -18.84
N ASP A 455 -13.25 12.77 -19.94
CA ASP A 455 -14.09 11.56 -19.99
C ASP A 455 -13.47 10.37 -19.24
N ARG A 456 -12.14 10.34 -19.10
CA ARG A 456 -11.40 9.27 -18.43
C ARG A 456 -11.39 9.38 -16.91
N PHE A 457 -11.78 10.52 -16.33
CA PHE A 457 -11.72 10.73 -14.88
C PHE A 457 -12.87 10.07 -14.13
N LEU A 458 -14.09 10.12 -14.66
CA LEU A 458 -15.27 9.60 -13.96
C LEU A 458 -15.15 8.11 -13.57
N PRO A 459 -14.69 7.19 -14.46
CA PRO A 459 -14.52 5.78 -14.10
C PRO A 459 -13.49 5.52 -12.99
N LEU A 460 -12.55 6.46 -12.78
CA LEU A 460 -11.52 6.36 -11.74
C LEU A 460 -12.03 6.80 -10.35
N ILE A 461 -13.18 7.47 -10.29
CA ILE A 461 -13.80 7.97 -9.07
C ILE A 461 -14.95 7.02 -8.69
N ARG A 462 -14.71 6.07 -7.78
CA ARG A 462 -15.72 5.06 -7.37
C ARG A 462 -16.48 5.39 -6.08
N GLU A 463 -17.71 4.88 -6.00
CA GLU A 463 -18.65 5.00 -4.87
C GLU A 463 -18.24 4.31 -3.55
N ASN A 464 -17.19 3.47 -3.52
CA ASN A 464 -16.81 2.77 -2.29
C ASN A 464 -15.55 3.30 -1.58
N ASP A 465 -14.76 4.20 -2.18
CA ASP A 465 -13.55 4.74 -1.52
C ASP A 465 -13.21 6.19 -1.93
N TRP A 466 -14.06 7.12 -1.48
CA TRP A 466 -13.95 8.56 -1.78
C TRP A 466 -12.67 9.21 -1.23
N LYS A 467 -12.19 8.75 -0.07
CA LYS A 467 -10.97 9.32 0.54
C LYS A 467 -9.75 9.14 -0.37
N ARG A 468 -9.66 7.98 -1.02
CA ARG A 468 -8.58 7.62 -1.94
C ARG A 468 -8.68 8.27 -3.31
N SER A 469 -9.89 8.64 -3.74
CA SER A 469 -10.17 9.25 -5.04
C SER A 469 -10.40 10.76 -4.99
N ARG A 470 -10.24 11.40 -3.82
CA ARG A 470 -10.47 12.85 -3.60
C ARG A 470 -9.82 13.73 -4.67
N SER A 471 -8.51 13.57 -4.91
CA SER A 471 -7.78 14.45 -5.84
C SER A 471 -8.30 14.32 -7.28
N LEU A 472 -8.70 13.11 -7.66
CA LEU A 472 -9.33 12.86 -8.96
C LEU A 472 -10.74 13.44 -9.03
N ALA A 473 -11.52 13.37 -7.95
CA ALA A 473 -12.85 13.98 -7.87
C ALA A 473 -12.81 15.51 -7.96
N MET A 474 -11.88 16.15 -7.26
CA MET A 474 -11.65 17.60 -7.38
C MET A 474 -11.27 17.97 -8.82
N SER A 475 -10.42 17.17 -9.45
CA SER A 475 -10.01 17.40 -10.85
C SER A 475 -11.18 17.23 -11.82
N ALA A 476 -11.98 16.16 -11.68
CA ALA A 476 -13.16 15.94 -12.50
C ALA A 476 -14.14 17.10 -12.43
N GLY A 477 -14.40 17.62 -11.21
CA GLY A 477 -15.18 18.83 -11.02
C GLY A 477 -14.62 20.02 -11.81
N ARG A 478 -13.32 20.32 -11.67
CA ARG A 478 -12.66 21.43 -12.40
C ARG A 478 -12.74 21.29 -13.92
N LEU A 479 -12.77 20.05 -14.41
CA LEU A 479 -12.80 19.72 -15.84
C LEU A 479 -14.21 19.74 -16.44
N GLY A 480 -15.23 20.08 -15.66
CA GLY A 480 -16.62 20.06 -16.12
C GLY A 480 -17.18 18.65 -16.32
N VAL A 481 -16.60 17.63 -15.67
CA VAL A 481 -17.13 16.26 -15.67
C VAL A 481 -18.27 16.19 -14.66
N ASP A 482 -19.46 15.81 -15.12
CA ASP A 482 -20.63 15.76 -14.23
C ASP A 482 -20.40 14.75 -13.10
N THR A 483 -20.26 15.31 -11.90
CA THR A 483 -20.02 14.60 -10.64
C THR A 483 -21.09 14.97 -9.61
N THR A 484 -22.20 15.57 -10.06
CA THR A 484 -23.22 16.18 -9.21
C THR A 484 -23.83 15.17 -8.24
N ASP A 485 -24.36 14.06 -8.76
CA ASP A 485 -24.99 13.00 -7.96
C ASP A 485 -24.00 12.38 -6.96
N LEU A 486 -22.79 12.12 -7.44
CA LEU A 486 -21.73 11.54 -6.63
C LEU A 486 -21.36 12.46 -5.46
N ILE A 487 -21.06 13.73 -5.72
CA ILE A 487 -20.72 14.71 -4.68
C ILE A 487 -21.90 14.89 -3.70
N ALA A 488 -23.13 14.99 -4.20
CA ALA A 488 -24.33 15.13 -3.38
C ALA A 488 -24.53 13.93 -2.44
N GLU A 489 -24.33 12.70 -2.92
CA GLU A 489 -24.38 11.50 -2.09
C GLU A 489 -23.28 11.50 -1.02
N ARG A 490 -22.08 11.98 -1.36
CA ARG A 490 -20.94 12.04 -0.43
C ARG A 490 -21.05 13.09 0.64
N LEU A 491 -21.73 14.21 0.38
CA LEU A 491 -22.05 15.21 1.40
C LEU A 491 -22.89 14.60 2.53
N LYS A 492 -23.82 13.68 2.20
CA LYS A 492 -24.65 12.98 3.19
C LYS A 492 -23.84 12.11 4.15
N LYS A 493 -22.64 11.66 3.75
CA LYS A 493 -21.76 10.76 4.53
C LYS A 493 -20.74 11.56 5.36
N PRO A 494 -20.76 11.49 6.72
CA PRO A 494 -19.80 12.19 7.60
C PRO A 494 -18.33 12.06 7.23
N SER A 495 -17.89 10.85 6.90
CA SER A 495 -16.50 10.51 6.63
C SER A 495 -15.96 11.05 5.29
N SER A 496 -16.83 11.51 4.40
CA SER A 496 -16.49 12.04 3.06
C SER A 496 -16.93 13.48 2.83
N ALA A 497 -17.70 14.07 3.74
CA ALA A 497 -18.30 15.39 3.54
C ALA A 497 -17.28 16.51 3.29
N LYS A 498 -16.15 16.50 4.00
CA LYS A 498 -15.08 17.49 3.78
C LYS A 498 -14.58 17.46 2.35
N SER A 499 -14.19 16.28 1.87
CA SER A 499 -13.68 16.11 0.51
C SER A 499 -14.73 16.25 -0.58
N ALA A 500 -16.00 15.96 -0.27
CA ALA A 500 -17.12 16.30 -1.14
C ALA A 500 -17.32 17.81 -1.25
N GLY A 501 -17.20 18.54 -0.14
CA GLY A 501 -17.22 20.00 -0.12
C GLY A 501 -16.04 20.60 -0.88
N GLU A 502 -14.82 20.07 -0.74
CA GLU A 502 -13.64 20.51 -1.51
C GLU A 502 -13.83 20.24 -3.02
N ALA A 503 -14.37 19.08 -3.40
CA ALA A 503 -14.69 18.78 -4.80
C ALA A 503 -15.78 19.72 -5.35
N ALA A 504 -16.84 19.99 -4.57
CA ALA A 504 -17.88 20.94 -4.93
C ALA A 504 -17.32 22.37 -5.06
N CYS A 505 -16.41 22.76 -4.16
CA CYS A 505 -15.75 24.06 -4.17
C CYS A 505 -14.89 24.23 -5.43
N MET A 506 -14.26 23.17 -5.91
CA MET A 506 -13.40 23.19 -7.12
C MET A 506 -14.16 22.93 -8.43
N ALA A 507 -15.46 22.61 -8.37
CA ALA A 507 -16.24 22.26 -9.55
C ALA A 507 -16.32 23.41 -10.58
N ASP A 508 -16.49 23.06 -11.85
CA ASP A 508 -16.89 24.03 -12.87
C ASP A 508 -18.18 24.76 -12.45
N GLU A 509 -18.36 25.99 -12.93
CA GLU A 509 -19.48 26.84 -12.52
C GLU A 509 -20.85 26.18 -12.73
N ALA A 510 -21.05 25.43 -13.83
CA ALA A 510 -22.32 24.76 -14.10
C ALA A 510 -22.62 23.66 -13.06
N ILE A 511 -21.62 22.81 -12.77
CA ILE A 511 -21.73 21.72 -11.79
C ILE A 511 -21.86 22.29 -10.37
N GLY A 512 -21.08 23.31 -10.05
CA GLY A 512 -21.10 23.99 -8.78
C GLY A 512 -22.47 24.57 -8.43
N ARG A 513 -23.11 25.24 -9.40
CA ARG A 513 -24.49 25.74 -9.27
C ARG A 513 -25.49 24.59 -9.09
N ALA A 514 -25.34 23.49 -9.83
CA ALA A 514 -26.19 22.30 -9.67
C ALA A 514 -26.06 21.65 -8.28
N LEU A 515 -24.91 21.81 -7.61
CA LEU A 515 -24.64 21.31 -6.27
C LEU A 515 -25.18 22.19 -5.13
N VAL A 516 -25.59 23.45 -5.40
CA VAL A 516 -26.08 24.38 -4.37
C VAL A 516 -27.20 23.78 -3.49
N PRO A 517 -28.24 23.11 -4.03
CA PRO A 517 -29.27 22.51 -3.19
C PRO A 517 -28.73 21.46 -2.23
N ALA A 518 -27.80 20.60 -2.68
CA ALA A 518 -27.19 19.57 -1.85
C ALA A 518 -26.26 20.16 -0.77
N LEU A 519 -25.54 21.24 -1.09
CA LEU A 519 -24.68 21.97 -0.16
C LEU A 519 -25.50 22.68 0.94
N LEU A 520 -26.63 23.31 0.57
CA LEU A 520 -27.55 23.91 1.54
C LEU A 520 -28.23 22.85 2.41
N ASP A 521 -28.68 21.74 1.80
CA ASP A 521 -29.25 20.61 2.54
C ASP A 521 -28.25 20.01 3.52
N TYR A 522 -26.98 19.88 3.13
CA TYR A 522 -25.90 19.49 4.02
C TYR A 522 -25.78 20.42 5.25
N LEU A 523 -25.76 21.74 5.03
CA LEU A 523 -25.67 22.71 6.12
C LEU A 523 -26.89 22.69 7.04
N ARG A 524 -28.09 22.42 6.49
CA ARG A 524 -29.37 22.38 7.22
C ARG A 524 -29.67 21.05 7.91
N SER A 525 -29.18 19.92 7.43
CA SER A 525 -29.51 18.59 7.96
C SER A 525 -28.57 18.11 9.06
N ARG A 526 -27.38 18.71 9.19
CA ARG A 526 -26.34 18.23 10.11
C ARG A 526 -26.68 18.46 11.60
N PRO A 527 -26.55 17.46 12.49
CA PRO A 527 -26.71 17.69 13.92
C PRO A 527 -25.59 18.61 14.46
N VAL A 528 -25.95 19.55 15.33
CA VAL A 528 -24.99 20.41 16.05
C VAL A 528 -24.29 19.54 17.10
N SER A 529 -23.20 18.89 16.72
CA SER A 529 -22.35 18.12 17.62
C SER A 529 -20.97 18.75 17.70
N ASN A 530 -20.41 18.83 18.92
CA ASN A 530 -19.06 19.33 19.18
C ASN A 530 -17.96 18.40 18.61
N ASP A 531 -18.30 17.18 18.17
CA ASP A 531 -17.36 16.16 17.73
C ASP A 531 -17.21 16.09 16.19
N PHE A 532 -17.91 16.94 15.44
CA PHE A 532 -17.85 16.91 13.97
C PHE A 532 -16.70 17.74 13.40
N PRO A 533 -16.12 17.31 12.25
CA PRO A 533 -15.09 18.08 11.54
C PRO A 533 -15.69 19.42 11.08
N GLN A 534 -15.42 20.46 11.87
CA GLN A 534 -15.81 21.86 11.62
C GLN A 534 -15.38 22.32 10.22
N ASP A 535 -14.26 21.77 9.73
CA ASP A 535 -13.69 21.94 8.40
C ASP A 535 -14.67 21.65 7.27
N ALA A 536 -15.55 20.64 7.41
CA ALA A 536 -16.46 20.24 6.34
C ALA A 536 -17.56 21.28 6.12
N SER A 537 -18.08 21.87 7.20
CA SER A 537 -19.08 22.93 7.10
C SER A 537 -18.46 24.24 6.60
N GLN A 538 -17.22 24.54 6.99
CA GLN A 538 -16.49 25.72 6.48
C GLN A 538 -16.26 25.62 4.98
N ILE A 539 -15.74 24.50 4.47
CA ILE A 539 -15.51 24.35 3.03
C ILE A 539 -16.83 24.39 2.24
N VAL A 540 -17.93 23.88 2.80
CA VAL A 540 -19.25 24.00 2.16
C VAL A 540 -19.74 25.45 2.12
N VAL A 541 -19.48 26.25 3.17
CA VAL A 541 -19.76 27.70 3.13
C VAL A 541 -18.91 28.39 2.08
N VAL A 542 -17.62 28.05 1.94
CA VAL A 542 -16.75 28.61 0.88
C VAL A 542 -17.26 28.22 -0.50
N ALA A 543 -17.65 26.96 -0.71
CA ALA A 543 -18.26 26.50 -1.96
C ALA A 543 -19.55 27.28 -2.28
N LEU A 544 -20.46 27.42 -1.31
CA LEU A 544 -21.69 28.21 -1.49
C LEU A 544 -21.39 29.69 -1.75
N ALA A 545 -20.35 30.25 -1.14
CA ALA A 545 -19.92 31.61 -1.38
C ALA A 545 -19.47 31.82 -2.83
N ARG A 546 -18.66 30.89 -3.36
CA ARG A 546 -18.21 30.89 -4.76
C ARG A 546 -19.38 30.94 -5.74
N TYR A 547 -20.50 30.29 -5.40
CA TYR A 547 -21.69 30.24 -6.24
C TYR A 547 -22.76 31.28 -5.87
N GLY A 548 -22.43 32.30 -5.07
CA GLY A 548 -23.31 33.45 -4.79
C GLY A 548 -24.25 33.30 -3.58
N HIS A 549 -24.15 32.21 -2.82
CA HIS A 549 -25.02 31.90 -1.66
C HIS A 549 -24.34 32.15 -0.30
N TYR A 550 -23.37 33.07 -0.23
CA TYR A 550 -22.60 33.32 1.00
C TYR A 550 -23.48 33.76 2.19
N GLU A 551 -24.37 34.74 2.02
CA GLU A 551 -25.18 35.26 3.14
C GLU A 551 -26.15 34.20 3.67
N GLU A 552 -26.80 33.44 2.78
CA GLU A 552 -27.67 32.33 3.16
C GLU A 552 -26.87 31.24 3.90
N ALA A 553 -25.70 30.85 3.37
CA ALA A 553 -24.83 29.86 4.00
C ALA A 553 -24.32 30.33 5.37
N LYS A 554 -23.96 31.62 5.48
CA LYS A 554 -23.48 32.27 6.71
C LYS A 554 -24.58 32.34 7.76
N GLU A 555 -25.80 32.69 7.40
CA GLU A 555 -26.94 32.71 8.31
C GLU A 555 -27.20 31.30 8.87
N ILE A 556 -27.29 30.29 8.00
CA ILE A 556 -27.47 28.89 8.41
C ILE A 556 -26.32 28.43 9.31
N TYR A 557 -25.08 28.77 8.94
CA TYR A 557 -23.89 28.40 9.71
C TYR A 557 -23.86 29.08 11.09
N LEU A 558 -24.09 30.39 11.17
CA LEU A 558 -24.07 31.14 12.43
C LEU A 558 -25.24 30.79 13.35
N ALA A 559 -26.42 30.51 12.81
CA ALA A 559 -27.56 30.04 13.59
C ALA A 559 -27.24 28.70 14.27
N ARG A 560 -26.44 27.85 13.61
CA ARG A 560 -26.05 26.53 14.12
C ARG A 560 -24.79 26.55 14.98
N PHE A 561 -23.86 27.44 14.67
CA PHE A 561 -22.56 27.57 15.32
C PHE A 561 -22.30 29.00 15.81
N PRO A 562 -23.11 29.53 16.74
CA PRO A 562 -23.07 30.95 17.13
C PRO A 562 -21.74 31.36 17.79
N ARG A 563 -20.98 30.41 18.36
CA ARG A 563 -19.66 30.64 18.96
C ARG A 563 -18.53 30.78 17.93
N MET A 564 -18.81 30.57 16.64
CA MET A 564 -17.81 30.46 15.56
C MET A 564 -17.79 31.68 14.64
N ARG A 565 -18.24 32.84 15.13
CA ARG A 565 -18.31 34.07 14.33
C ARG A 565 -16.95 34.51 13.76
N THR A 566 -15.86 34.16 14.43
CA THR A 566 -14.49 34.54 14.06
C THR A 566 -13.81 33.57 13.09
N SER A 567 -14.40 32.40 12.81
CA SER A 567 -13.80 31.38 11.93
C SER A 567 -14.35 31.37 10.51
N LEU A 568 -15.37 32.19 10.23
CA LEU A 568 -15.80 32.48 8.86
C LEU A 568 -14.92 33.58 8.26
N PRO A 569 -14.66 33.56 6.94
CA PRO A 569 -14.04 34.68 6.25
C PRO A 569 -14.80 35.97 6.61
N SER A 570 -14.11 36.98 7.11
CA SER A 570 -14.71 38.26 7.52
C SER A 570 -15.29 39.04 6.33
N GLU A 571 -14.77 38.76 5.14
CA GLU A 571 -15.19 39.36 3.88
C GLU A 571 -15.77 38.28 2.96
N LYS A 572 -16.79 38.67 2.17
CA LYS A 572 -17.36 37.83 1.13
C LYS A 572 -16.26 37.50 0.12
N PRO A 573 -15.90 36.23 -0.10
CA PRO A 573 -14.97 35.88 -1.17
C PRO A 573 -15.51 36.46 -2.48
N ALA A 574 -14.69 37.19 -3.24
CA ALA A 574 -15.16 37.70 -4.52
C ALA A 574 -15.48 36.51 -5.45
N GLY A 575 -16.53 36.67 -6.26
CA GLY A 575 -16.91 35.64 -7.22
C GLY A 575 -15.80 35.38 -8.25
N GLY A 576 -15.82 34.21 -8.89
CA GLY A 576 -14.86 33.88 -9.95
C GLY A 576 -13.50 33.39 -9.42
N ARG A 577 -12.41 34.02 -9.85
CA ARG A 577 -11.03 33.53 -9.64
C ARG A 577 -10.58 33.60 -8.17
N GLU A 578 -10.91 34.67 -7.46
CA GLU A 578 -10.61 34.80 -6.03
C GLU A 578 -11.38 33.78 -5.18
N GLY A 579 -12.60 33.43 -5.59
CA GLY A 579 -13.37 32.34 -4.97
C GLY A 579 -12.77 30.96 -5.21
N LEU A 580 -12.08 30.74 -6.34
CA LEU A 580 -11.35 29.50 -6.61
C LEU A 580 -10.07 29.42 -5.78
N ASP A 581 -9.36 30.53 -5.61
CA ASP A 581 -8.16 30.60 -4.75
C ASP A 581 -8.51 30.35 -3.27
N ALA A 582 -9.72 30.72 -2.84
CA ALA A 582 -10.23 30.37 -1.51
C ALA A 582 -10.59 28.87 -1.34
N CYS A 583 -10.75 28.13 -2.45
CA CYS A 583 -10.97 26.68 -2.43
C CYS A 583 -9.67 25.86 -2.46
N LEU A 584 -8.55 26.46 -2.87
CA LEU A 584 -7.20 25.88 -2.93
C LEU A 584 -6.47 26.05 -1.59
#